data_AF-F9DY59-F1
#
_entry.id   AF-F9DY59-F1
#
_cell.length_a   1.000
_cell.length_b   1.000
_cell.length_c   1.000
_cell.angle_alpha   90.00
_cell.angle_beta   90.00
_cell.angle_gamma   90.00
#
_symmetry.space_group_name_H-M   'P 1'
#
loop_
_entity.id
_entity.type
_entity.pdbx_description
1 polymer ?
#
loop_
_entity_poly.entity_id
_entity_poly.type
_entity_poly.pdbx_seq_one_letter_code
_entity_poly.pdbx_strand_id
1 'polypeptide(L)'
;MRKSLCFILISLFSLLLVGCGQGQGIKNPLNLEVREFSFTNQEGEEFGLDDLKGKVWIADFVFTNCTTVCLPMMANMAELQGKLEEEDLSVELVSFSVDPVIDTPEVLKEYAGNFNADLSNWNLLTGYSQKTIKDFALKSFKTIAVKPDTGDQVVHGTSFYLINKEGTVMKDYSGLDIPTDEIINDIKLLNSEE
;
A
#
# COMPACT_ATOMS: atom_id res chain seq x y z
N MET A 1 10.75 38.51 -62.83
CA MET A 1 10.29 37.11 -62.62
C MET A 1 11.15 36.45 -61.57
N ARG A 2 10.50 35.84 -60.55
CA ARG A 2 11.00 34.79 -59.66
C ARG A 2 12.21 35.15 -58.78
N LYS A 3 11.99 35.34 -57.46
CA LYS A 3 12.89 34.84 -56.38
C LYS A 3 12.48 35.16 -54.92
N SER A 4 11.28 35.67 -54.64
CA SER A 4 10.92 36.09 -53.25
C SER A 4 9.80 35.31 -52.56
N LEU A 5 9.44 34.10 -53.01
CA LEU A 5 8.24 33.42 -52.48
C LEU A 5 8.45 32.07 -51.78
N CYS A 6 9.69 31.63 -51.53
CA CYS A 6 9.91 30.29 -50.94
C CYS A 6 10.41 30.26 -49.49
N PHE A 7 10.76 31.39 -48.87
CA PHE A 7 11.37 31.36 -47.52
C PHE A 7 10.39 31.48 -46.36
N ILE A 8 9.10 31.71 -46.60
CA ILE A 8 8.09 31.85 -45.52
C ILE A 8 7.43 30.51 -45.17
N LEU A 9 7.62 29.45 -45.97
CA LEU A 9 6.96 28.15 -45.73
C LEU A 9 7.70 27.18 -44.80
N ILE A 10 8.88 27.53 -44.28
CA ILE A 10 9.69 26.62 -43.42
C ILE A 10 9.66 27.05 -41.94
N SER A 11 9.07 28.20 -41.59
CA SER A 11 9.04 28.69 -40.20
C SER A 11 7.81 28.26 -39.40
N LEU A 12 6.93 27.43 -39.96
CA LEU A 12 5.66 27.04 -39.32
C LEU A 12 5.55 25.53 -39.02
N PHE A 13 6.68 24.86 -38.82
CA PHE A 13 6.70 23.41 -38.50
C PHE A 13 7.56 23.07 -37.27
N SER A 14 7.79 24.03 -36.38
CA SER A 14 8.70 23.89 -35.24
C SER A 14 8.02 23.93 -33.87
N LEU A 15 6.70 23.76 -33.80
CA LEU A 15 5.96 23.92 -32.53
C LEU A 15 4.81 22.93 -32.36
N LEU A 16 5.05 21.65 -32.63
CA LEU A 16 4.19 20.56 -32.15
C LEU A 16 5.01 19.31 -31.80
N LEU A 17 6.06 19.50 -31.01
CA LEU A 17 6.43 18.46 -30.05
C LEU A 17 5.92 18.94 -28.70
N VAL A 18 4.58 18.91 -28.55
CA VAL A 18 3.99 18.62 -27.25
C VAL A 18 4.51 17.23 -26.94
N GLY A 19 5.68 17.16 -26.31
CA GLY A 19 6.06 15.96 -25.61
C GLY A 19 4.91 15.69 -24.66
N CYS A 20 4.15 14.63 -24.91
CA CYS A 20 3.40 14.01 -23.84
C CYS A 20 4.44 13.80 -22.75
N GLY A 21 4.41 14.63 -21.72
CA GLY A 21 5.09 14.35 -20.48
C GLY A 21 4.46 13.07 -19.98
N GLN A 22 4.99 11.93 -20.42
CA GLN A 22 4.77 10.67 -19.76
C GLN A 22 5.49 10.84 -18.42
N GLY A 23 4.78 11.42 -17.45
CA GLY A 23 4.96 10.96 -16.08
C GLY A 23 4.87 9.45 -16.16
N GLN A 24 6.00 8.78 -15.96
CA GLN A 24 6.00 7.33 -15.94
C GLN A 24 5.19 6.97 -14.70
N GLY A 25 3.91 6.65 -14.89
CA GLY A 25 3.08 6.07 -13.84
C GLY A 25 3.71 4.78 -13.32
N ILE A 26 3.10 4.19 -12.29
CA ILE A 26 3.61 2.97 -11.65
C ILE A 26 3.99 1.92 -12.70
N LYS A 27 5.22 1.40 -12.59
CA LYS A 27 5.73 0.38 -13.51
C LYS A 27 5.06 -0.95 -13.22
N ASN A 28 4.51 -1.59 -14.26
CA ASN A 28 3.81 -2.88 -14.22
C ASN A 28 2.71 -2.94 -13.12
N PRO A 29 1.70 -2.06 -13.18
CA PRO A 29 0.72 -1.96 -12.11
C PRO A 29 -0.16 -3.21 -12.05
N LEU A 30 -0.46 -3.67 -10.84
CA LEU A 30 -1.32 -4.82 -10.58
C LEU A 30 -2.79 -4.56 -10.95
N ASN A 31 -3.27 -3.32 -10.76
CA ASN A 31 -4.64 -2.88 -11.04
C ASN A 31 -5.71 -3.78 -10.42
N LEU A 32 -5.59 -4.05 -9.12
CA LEU A 32 -6.55 -4.86 -8.40
C LEU A 32 -7.43 -3.98 -7.52
N GLU A 33 -8.74 -4.01 -7.75
CA GLU A 33 -9.69 -3.26 -6.92
C GLU A 33 -9.79 -3.88 -5.52
N VAL A 34 -9.53 -3.07 -4.48
CA VAL A 34 -9.78 -3.47 -3.10
C VAL A 34 -11.29 -3.50 -2.88
N ARG A 35 -11.79 -4.62 -2.37
CA ARG A 35 -13.22 -4.74 -2.05
C ARG A 35 -13.56 -3.87 -0.84
N GLU A 36 -14.78 -3.36 -0.83
CA GLU A 36 -15.34 -2.67 0.33
C GLU A 36 -15.19 -3.51 1.62
N PHE A 37 -14.80 -2.84 2.69
CA PHE A 37 -14.66 -3.44 4.02
C PHE A 37 -14.94 -2.41 5.11
N SER A 38 -15.43 -2.91 6.24
CA SER A 38 -15.55 -2.18 7.50
C SER A 38 -15.19 -3.14 8.62
N PHE A 39 -14.10 -2.87 9.31
CA PHE A 39 -13.48 -3.73 10.31
C PHE A 39 -13.21 -2.95 11.60
N THR A 40 -12.55 -3.58 12.58
CA THR A 40 -12.24 -2.96 13.87
C THR A 40 -10.74 -2.74 13.99
N ASN A 41 -10.32 -1.52 14.31
CA ASN A 41 -8.91 -1.20 14.55
C ASN A 41 -8.48 -1.55 15.99
N GLN A 42 -7.20 -1.33 16.30
CA GLN A 42 -6.60 -1.57 17.62
C GLN A 42 -7.15 -0.68 18.75
N GLU A 43 -7.85 0.41 18.42
CA GLU A 43 -8.55 1.26 19.39
C GLU A 43 -10.00 0.80 19.64
N GLY A 44 -10.45 -0.26 18.97
CA GLY A 44 -11.83 -0.75 19.04
C GLY A 44 -12.81 0.06 18.19
N GLU A 45 -12.31 0.92 17.30
CA GLU A 45 -13.09 1.78 16.43
C GLU A 45 -13.35 1.11 15.08
N GLU A 46 -14.46 1.49 14.43
CA GLU A 46 -14.74 1.05 13.06
C GLU A 46 -13.79 1.76 12.09
N PHE A 47 -13.20 1.00 11.18
CA PHE A 47 -12.31 1.52 10.14
C PHE A 47 -12.51 0.73 8.84
N GLY A 48 -12.68 1.44 7.73
CA GLY A 48 -13.06 0.86 6.44
C GLY A 48 -12.35 1.47 5.24
N LEU A 49 -12.70 0.97 4.05
CA LEU A 49 -12.18 1.50 2.80
C LEU A 49 -12.59 2.96 2.58
N ASP A 50 -13.76 3.36 3.10
CA ASP A 50 -14.25 4.74 3.05
C ASP A 50 -13.31 5.74 3.76
N ASP A 51 -12.63 5.34 4.84
CA ASP A 51 -11.68 6.18 5.59
C ASP A 51 -10.35 6.41 4.86
N LEU A 52 -10.09 5.58 3.85
CA LEU A 52 -8.90 5.58 3.00
C LEU A 52 -9.12 6.31 1.66
N LYS A 53 -10.34 6.72 1.35
CA LYS A 53 -10.66 7.41 0.09
C LYS A 53 -9.86 8.71 -0.05
N GLY A 54 -9.25 8.89 -1.21
CA GLY A 54 -8.44 10.06 -1.51
C GLY A 54 -7.02 10.00 -0.92
N LYS A 55 -6.65 8.92 -0.23
CA LYS A 55 -5.33 8.73 0.38
C LYS A 55 -4.58 7.61 -0.32
N VAL A 56 -3.26 7.77 -0.46
CA VAL A 56 -2.36 6.66 -0.77
C VAL A 56 -2.14 5.88 0.53
N TRP A 57 -2.13 4.56 0.45
CA TRP A 57 -1.95 3.72 1.63
C TRP A 57 -1.18 2.44 1.32
N ILE A 58 -0.58 1.87 2.37
CA ILE A 58 0.16 0.63 2.30
C ILE A 58 -0.53 -0.41 3.15
N ALA A 59 -0.70 -1.61 2.59
CA ALA A 59 -1.28 -2.74 3.29
C ALA A 59 -0.27 -3.86 3.51
N ASP A 60 -0.40 -4.57 4.63
CA ASP A 60 0.21 -5.88 4.83
C ASP A 60 -0.72 -6.85 5.56
N PHE A 61 -0.30 -8.11 5.66
CA PHE A 61 -1.02 -9.17 6.35
C PHE A 61 -0.12 -9.79 7.41
N VAL A 62 -0.54 -9.73 8.67
CA VAL A 62 0.26 -10.13 9.82
C VAL A 62 -0.55 -10.99 10.78
N PHE A 63 0.10 -11.68 11.71
CA PHE A 63 -0.56 -12.17 12.92
C PHE A 63 0.40 -12.17 14.08
N THR A 64 -0.09 -11.89 15.29
CA THR A 64 0.78 -11.54 16.43
C THR A 64 1.58 -12.73 16.97
N ASN A 65 1.08 -13.95 16.79
CA ASN A 65 1.76 -15.16 17.23
C ASN A 65 2.87 -15.64 16.27
N CYS A 66 3.14 -14.92 15.18
CA CYS A 66 4.23 -15.25 14.28
C CYS A 66 5.57 -14.81 14.87
N THR A 67 6.44 -15.76 15.17
CA THR A 67 7.77 -15.51 15.74
C THR A 67 8.88 -15.44 14.69
N THR A 68 8.52 -15.43 13.40
CA THR A 68 9.48 -15.53 12.28
C THR A 68 9.40 -14.31 11.35
N VAL A 69 8.60 -14.37 10.28
CA VAL A 69 8.58 -13.38 9.19
C VAL A 69 7.80 -12.11 9.52
N CYS A 70 6.81 -12.16 10.42
CA CYS A 70 6.05 -10.96 10.77
C CYS A 70 6.85 -9.97 11.62
N LEU A 71 7.84 -10.44 12.40
CA LEU A 71 8.70 -9.56 13.20
C LEU A 71 9.51 -8.58 12.34
N PRO A 72 10.29 -9.03 11.32
CA PRO A 72 10.99 -8.11 10.43
C PRO A 72 10.02 -7.30 9.58
N MET A 73 8.87 -7.84 9.16
CA MET A 73 7.87 -7.05 8.43
C MET A 73 7.37 -5.86 9.24
N MET A 74 6.95 -6.06 10.49
CA MET A 74 6.50 -4.96 11.34
C MET A 74 7.61 -3.93 11.59
N ALA A 75 8.84 -4.39 11.82
CA ALA A 75 9.98 -3.49 11.97
C ALA A 75 10.24 -2.66 10.70
N ASN A 76 10.16 -3.30 9.52
CA ASN A 76 10.32 -2.63 8.23
C ASN A 76 9.18 -1.63 7.95
N MET A 77 7.95 -1.96 8.33
CA MET A 77 6.81 -1.04 8.20
C MET A 77 6.98 0.19 9.13
N ALA A 78 7.49 0.00 10.35
CA ALA A 78 7.82 1.10 11.26
C ALA A 78 8.97 1.98 10.74
N GLU A 79 10.01 1.38 10.16
CA GLU A 79 11.08 2.14 9.51
C GLU A 79 10.56 2.94 8.31
N LEU A 80 9.68 2.34 7.51
CA LEU A 80 9.02 3.02 6.40
C LEU A 80 8.16 4.18 6.90
N GLN A 81 7.39 3.99 7.97
CA GLN A 81 6.58 5.05 8.60
C GLN A 81 7.43 6.28 8.93
N GLY A 82 8.58 6.07 9.58
CA GLY A 82 9.51 7.16 9.91
C GLY A 82 10.05 7.89 8.67
N LYS A 83 10.41 7.16 7.62
CA LYS A 83 10.89 7.79 6.37
C LYS A 83 9.79 8.54 5.61
N LEU A 84 8.54 8.07 5.68
CA LEU A 84 7.40 8.78 5.11
C LEU A 84 7.16 10.11 5.83
N GLU A 85 7.31 10.13 7.16
CA GLU A 85 7.27 11.36 7.96
C GLU A 85 8.42 12.31 7.61
N GLU A 86 9.65 11.81 7.51
CA GLU A 86 10.83 12.61 7.12
C GLU A 86 10.67 13.27 5.74
N GLU A 87 9.94 12.63 4.83
CA GLU A 87 9.67 13.11 3.48
C GLU A 87 8.37 13.94 3.37
N ASP A 88 7.67 14.21 4.49
CA ASP A 88 6.38 14.92 4.55
C ASP A 88 5.31 14.29 3.63
N LEU A 89 5.29 12.95 3.57
CA LEU A 89 4.34 12.18 2.76
C LEU A 89 3.18 11.67 3.63
N SER A 90 1.98 12.21 3.38
CA SER A 90 0.75 11.71 4.00
C SER A 90 0.34 10.38 3.37
N VAL A 91 0.49 9.30 4.14
CA VAL A 91 0.18 7.91 3.76
C VAL A 91 -0.41 7.19 4.97
N GLU A 92 -1.44 6.38 4.74
CA GLU A 92 -1.99 5.48 5.76
C GLU A 92 -1.32 4.11 5.70
N LEU A 93 -1.09 3.48 6.84
CA LEU A 93 -0.57 2.12 6.96
C LEU A 93 -1.67 1.24 7.52
N VAL A 94 -1.90 0.07 6.91
CA VAL A 94 -2.98 -0.83 7.28
C VAL A 94 -2.49 -2.26 7.38
N SER A 95 -2.50 -2.82 8.59
CA SER A 95 -2.10 -4.21 8.82
C SER A 95 -3.31 -5.07 9.11
N PHE A 96 -3.62 -6.02 8.25
CA PHE A 96 -4.74 -6.92 8.46
C PHE A 96 -4.29 -8.17 9.22
N SER A 97 -4.89 -8.42 10.39
CA SER A 97 -4.68 -9.69 11.09
C SER A 97 -5.18 -10.88 10.27
N VAL A 98 -4.36 -11.92 10.13
CA VAL A 98 -4.76 -13.21 9.54
C VAL A 98 -5.18 -14.24 10.60
N ASP A 99 -5.17 -13.87 11.88
CA ASP A 99 -5.62 -14.68 13.02
C ASP A 99 -6.55 -13.89 13.96
N PRO A 100 -7.69 -13.37 13.46
CA PRO A 100 -8.59 -12.49 14.21
C PRO A 100 -9.25 -13.15 15.44
N VAL A 101 -9.07 -14.47 15.63
CA VAL A 101 -9.53 -15.18 16.83
C VAL A 101 -8.64 -14.86 18.04
N ILE A 102 -7.34 -14.66 17.81
CA ILE A 102 -6.34 -14.34 18.83
C ILE A 102 -6.02 -12.84 18.83
N ASP A 103 -5.92 -12.25 17.65
CA ASP A 103 -5.55 -10.86 17.46
C ASP A 103 -6.75 -9.94 17.73
N THR A 104 -7.10 -9.78 19.01
CA THR A 104 -8.08 -8.77 19.46
C THR A 104 -7.49 -7.36 19.32
N PRO A 105 -8.32 -6.29 19.36
CA PRO A 105 -7.83 -4.92 19.33
C PRO A 105 -6.71 -4.65 20.34
N GLU A 106 -6.86 -5.14 21.57
CA GLU A 106 -5.87 -4.97 22.63
C GLU A 106 -4.54 -5.68 22.33
N VAL A 107 -4.62 -6.90 21.79
CA VAL A 107 -3.44 -7.68 21.39
C VAL A 107 -2.71 -7.01 20.23
N LEU A 108 -3.44 -6.49 19.24
CA LEU A 108 -2.87 -5.73 18.13
C LEU A 108 -2.20 -4.44 18.60
N LYS A 109 -2.82 -3.73 19.55
CA LYS A 109 -2.26 -2.51 20.13
C LYS A 109 -0.94 -2.78 20.86
N GLU A 110 -0.89 -3.83 21.68
CA GLU A 110 0.34 -4.26 22.35
C GLU A 110 1.41 -4.67 21.33
N TYR A 111 1.02 -5.44 20.31
CA TYR A 111 1.93 -5.89 19.26
C TYR A 111 2.56 -4.72 18.51
N ALA A 112 1.77 -3.73 18.09
CA ALA A 112 2.26 -2.52 17.42
C ALA A 112 3.21 -1.70 18.33
N GLY A 113 2.90 -1.64 19.63
CA GLY A 113 3.74 -0.97 20.63
C GLY A 113 5.17 -1.54 20.71
N ASN A 114 5.37 -2.83 20.46
CA ASN A 114 6.70 -3.44 20.44
C ASN A 114 7.60 -2.91 19.30
N PHE A 115 7.02 -2.27 18.29
CA PHE A 115 7.73 -1.70 17.15
C PHE A 115 7.76 -0.16 17.18
N ASN A 116 7.24 0.46 18.24
CA ASN A 116 7.05 1.92 18.34
C ASN A 116 6.24 2.50 17.16
N ALA A 117 5.26 1.75 16.66
CA ALA A 117 4.37 2.23 15.62
C ALA A 117 3.63 3.50 16.09
N ASP A 118 3.60 4.54 15.25
CA ASP A 118 2.69 5.65 15.45
C ASP A 118 1.29 5.25 14.98
N LEU A 119 0.35 5.17 15.91
CA LEU A 119 -1.03 4.75 15.63
C LEU A 119 -1.88 5.89 15.05
N SER A 120 -1.32 7.08 14.84
CA SER A 120 -2.04 8.22 14.24
C SER A 120 -2.39 8.00 12.77
N ASN A 121 -1.58 7.20 12.05
CA ASN A 121 -1.78 6.82 10.64
C ASN A 121 -1.50 5.33 10.38
N TRP A 122 -1.43 4.50 11.42
CA TRP A 122 -1.28 3.05 11.28
C TRP A 122 -2.42 2.31 11.99
N ASN A 123 -3.27 1.68 11.17
CA ASN A 123 -4.42 0.91 11.61
C ASN A 123 -4.16 -0.60 11.50
N LEU A 124 -4.19 -1.30 12.61
CA LEU A 124 -4.14 -2.76 12.67
C LEU A 124 -5.57 -3.29 12.82
N LEU A 125 -6.01 -4.07 11.85
CA LEU A 125 -7.42 -4.43 11.69
C LEU A 125 -7.70 -5.88 12.10
N THR A 126 -8.85 -6.04 12.76
CA THR A 126 -9.46 -7.31 13.21
C THR A 126 -11.00 -7.16 13.22
N GLY A 127 -11.72 -7.95 14.00
CA GLY A 127 -13.18 -7.85 14.14
C GLY A 127 -13.96 -8.60 13.04
N TYR A 128 -13.29 -9.51 12.34
CA TYR A 128 -13.85 -10.32 11.26
C TYR A 128 -13.58 -11.80 11.45
N SER A 129 -14.29 -12.65 10.68
CA SER A 129 -14.06 -14.10 10.73
C SER A 129 -12.81 -14.51 9.95
N GLN A 130 -12.22 -15.66 10.29
CA GLN A 130 -11.14 -16.29 9.51
C GLN A 130 -11.51 -16.44 8.02
N LYS A 131 -12.78 -16.76 7.73
CA LYS A 131 -13.29 -16.88 6.37
C LYS A 131 -13.30 -15.52 5.66
N THR A 132 -13.69 -14.46 6.37
CA THR A 132 -13.75 -13.10 5.83
C THR A 132 -12.37 -12.63 5.39
N ILE A 133 -11.36 -12.73 6.25
CA ILE A 133 -10.01 -12.27 5.90
C ILE A 133 -9.40 -13.08 4.75
N LYS A 134 -9.59 -14.40 4.77
CA LYS A 134 -9.14 -15.27 3.67
C LYS A 134 -9.78 -14.87 2.34
N ASP A 135 -11.10 -14.65 2.32
CA ASP A 135 -11.82 -14.24 1.12
C ASP A 135 -11.43 -12.82 0.66
N PHE A 136 -11.20 -11.91 1.61
CA PHE A 136 -10.79 -10.53 1.34
C PHE A 136 -9.39 -10.48 0.73
N ALA A 137 -8.39 -11.09 1.38
CA ALA A 137 -7.01 -11.16 0.91
C ALA A 137 -6.92 -11.76 -0.51
N LEU A 138 -7.63 -12.87 -0.74
CA LEU A 138 -7.63 -13.53 -2.06
C LEU A 138 -8.29 -12.67 -3.14
N LYS A 139 -9.38 -11.97 -2.82
CA LYS A 139 -10.14 -11.22 -3.83
C LYS A 139 -9.52 -9.85 -4.14
N SER A 140 -9.09 -9.13 -3.11
CA SER A 140 -8.54 -7.77 -3.19
C SER A 140 -7.05 -7.77 -3.57
N PHE A 141 -6.25 -8.70 -3.02
CA PHE A 141 -4.79 -8.66 -3.17
C PHE A 141 -4.21 -9.88 -3.91
N LYS A 142 -5.07 -10.82 -4.34
CA LYS A 142 -4.66 -12.11 -4.95
C LYS A 142 -3.67 -12.91 -4.09
N THR A 143 -3.69 -12.70 -2.78
CA THR A 143 -2.79 -13.36 -1.83
C THR A 143 -3.53 -14.36 -0.96
N ILE A 144 -2.81 -15.39 -0.49
CA ILE A 144 -3.35 -16.38 0.44
C ILE A 144 -2.89 -15.99 1.85
N ALA A 145 -3.78 -15.29 2.54
CA ALA A 145 -3.64 -14.94 3.95
C ALA A 145 -4.34 -15.99 4.82
N VAL A 146 -3.63 -17.08 5.12
CA VAL A 146 -4.17 -18.18 5.94
C VAL A 146 -3.15 -18.51 7.02
N LYS A 147 -3.61 -18.55 8.28
CA LYS A 147 -2.86 -19.12 9.38
C LYS A 147 -2.62 -20.63 9.12
N PRO A 148 -1.39 -21.12 9.18
CA PRO A 148 -1.11 -22.55 9.04
C PRO A 148 -1.68 -23.35 10.22
N ASP A 149 -2.13 -24.58 9.96
CA ASP A 149 -2.59 -25.51 11.01
C ASP A 149 -1.44 -25.96 11.94
N THR A 150 -0.20 -25.91 11.43
CA THR A 150 1.06 -26.21 12.13
C THR A 150 2.20 -25.34 11.57
N GLY A 151 2.95 -24.65 12.43
CA GLY A 151 4.10 -23.82 12.06
C GLY A 151 3.85 -22.30 12.15
N ASP A 152 4.90 -21.51 12.00
CA ASP A 152 4.89 -20.06 12.28
C ASP A 152 4.87 -19.19 11.01
N GLN A 153 4.61 -19.76 9.83
CA GLN A 153 4.64 -19.05 8.55
C GLN A 153 3.23 -18.81 8.01
N VAL A 154 2.83 -17.55 7.75
CA VAL A 154 1.66 -17.27 6.89
C VAL A 154 1.96 -17.96 5.56
N VAL A 155 1.11 -18.87 5.12
CA VAL A 155 1.49 -19.75 4.02
C VAL A 155 1.92 -18.95 2.80
N HIS A 156 1.33 -17.80 2.43
CA HIS A 156 1.73 -17.02 1.24
C HIS A 156 1.57 -15.47 1.30
N GLY A 157 1.82 -14.78 2.42
CA GLY A 157 1.76 -13.30 2.43
C GLY A 157 2.91 -12.66 3.20
N THR A 158 3.97 -12.23 2.50
CA THR A 158 5.08 -11.44 3.07
C THR A 158 5.34 -10.17 2.25
N SER A 159 4.29 -9.62 1.65
CA SER A 159 4.37 -8.44 0.79
C SER A 159 3.76 -7.22 1.47
N PHE A 160 4.30 -6.05 1.15
CA PHE A 160 3.62 -4.78 1.30
C PHE A 160 2.94 -4.42 -0.01
N TYR A 161 1.70 -3.98 0.05
CA TYR A 161 0.91 -3.58 -1.11
C TYR A 161 0.74 -2.07 -1.09
N LEU A 162 1.03 -1.40 -2.21
CA LEU A 162 0.76 0.02 -2.40
C LEU A 162 -0.58 0.19 -3.10
N ILE A 163 -1.45 1.01 -2.51
CA ILE A 163 -2.80 1.30 -2.98
C ILE A 163 -2.92 2.80 -3.23
N ASN A 164 -3.51 3.16 -4.38
CA ASN A 164 -3.74 4.55 -4.75
C ASN A 164 -4.99 5.15 -4.06
N LYS A 165 -5.27 6.42 -4.37
CA LYS A 165 -6.36 7.23 -3.81
C LYS A 165 -7.76 6.67 -4.11
N GLU A 166 -7.86 5.85 -5.15
CA GLU A 166 -9.10 5.20 -5.61
C GLU A 166 -9.38 3.85 -4.93
N GLY A 167 -8.41 3.32 -4.17
CA GLY A 167 -8.53 1.99 -3.58
C GLY A 167 -8.11 0.85 -4.52
N THR A 168 -7.28 1.15 -5.52
CA THR A 168 -6.70 0.16 -6.45
C THR A 168 -5.28 -0.21 -6.02
N VAL A 169 -5.02 -1.50 -5.83
CA VAL A 169 -3.67 -2.02 -5.59
C VAL A 169 -2.83 -1.81 -6.85
N MET A 170 -1.80 -0.99 -6.72
CA MET A 170 -0.92 -0.61 -7.81
C MET A 170 0.30 -1.51 -7.88
N LYS A 171 0.88 -1.90 -6.75
CA LYS A 171 2.13 -2.68 -6.72
C LYS A 171 2.31 -3.41 -5.40
N ASP A 172 3.11 -4.46 -5.42
CA ASP A 172 3.58 -5.15 -4.22
C ASP A 172 5.11 -5.15 -4.12
N TYR A 173 5.60 -5.20 -2.89
CA TYR A 173 7.02 -5.19 -2.55
C TYR A 173 7.30 -6.26 -1.50
N SER A 174 8.54 -6.74 -1.44
CA SER A 174 8.96 -7.62 -0.33
C SER A 174 8.83 -6.86 0.99
N GLY A 175 8.09 -7.42 1.95
CA GLY A 175 8.03 -6.93 3.32
C GLY A 175 9.25 -7.33 4.16
N LEU A 176 10.14 -8.19 3.63
CA LEU A 176 11.36 -8.63 4.31
C LEU A 176 12.59 -7.83 3.84
N ASP A 177 12.76 -7.74 2.53
CA ASP A 177 13.83 -6.99 1.86
C ASP A 177 13.22 -5.75 1.19
N ILE A 178 12.86 -4.75 2.02
CA ILE A 178 12.04 -3.63 1.58
C ILE A 178 12.80 -2.63 0.68
N PRO A 179 12.35 -2.39 -0.57
CA PRO A 179 12.93 -1.38 -1.45
C PRO A 179 12.38 0.02 -1.10
N THR A 180 12.80 0.58 0.04
CA THR A 180 12.17 1.81 0.58
C THR A 180 12.17 2.98 -0.40
N ASP A 181 13.30 3.25 -1.07
CA ASP A 181 13.40 4.37 -2.01
C ASP A 181 12.43 4.21 -3.19
N GLU A 182 12.19 2.97 -3.63
CA GLU A 182 11.24 2.67 -4.69
C GLU A 182 9.80 2.95 -4.24
N ILE A 183 9.45 2.50 -3.03
CA ILE A 183 8.13 2.75 -2.43
C ILE A 183 7.87 4.26 -2.31
N ILE A 184 8.83 5.02 -1.77
CA ILE A 184 8.72 6.48 -1.61
C ILE A 184 8.52 7.17 -2.96
N ASN A 185 9.28 6.77 -3.99
CA ASN A 185 9.14 7.33 -5.33
C ASN A 185 7.77 7.00 -5.94
N ASP A 186 7.31 5.77 -5.79
CA ASP A 186 6.00 5.33 -6.28
C ASP A 186 4.85 6.07 -5.56
N ILE A 187 4.96 6.31 -4.26
CA ILE A 187 4.00 7.14 -3.49
C ILE A 187 3.99 8.58 -3.99
N LYS A 188 5.16 9.19 -4.22
CA LYS A 188 5.26 10.56 -4.76
C LYS A 188 4.58 10.66 -6.12
N LEU A 189 4.72 9.64 -6.98
CA LEU A 189 4.02 9.57 -8.26
C LEU A 189 2.49 9.55 -8.06
N LEU A 190 1.97 8.65 -7.23
CA LEU A 190 0.52 8.55 -6.97
C LEU A 190 -0.06 9.80 -6.28
N ASN A 191 0.72 10.48 -5.45
CA ASN A 191 0.30 11.74 -4.86
C ASN A 191 0.23 12.88 -5.87
N SER A 192 1.07 12.85 -6.91
CA SER A 192 1.10 13.84 -8.00
C SER A 192 0.04 13.62 -9.09
N GLU A 193 -0.61 12.45 -9.12
CA GLU A 193 -1.75 12.17 -9.98
C GLU A 193 -3.00 12.88 -9.40
N GLU A 194 -3.57 13.80 -10.18
CA GLU A 194 -4.82 14.53 -9.93
C GLU A 194 -6.01 13.89 -10.66
#